data_AF-A0A1E3PW25-F1
#
_entry.id   AF-A0A1E3PW25-F1
#
_cell.length_a   1.000
_cell.length_b   1.000
_cell.length_c   1.000
_cell.angle_alpha   90.00
_cell.angle_beta   90.00
_cell.angle_gamma   90.00
#
_symmetry.space_group_name_H-M   'P 1'
#
loop_
_entity.id
_entity.type
_entity.pdbx_description
1 polymer ?
#
loop_
_entity_poly.entity_id
_entity_poly.type
_entity_poly.pdbx_seq_one_letter_code
_entity_poly.pdbx_strand_id
1 'polypeptide(L)'
;MSKEKSQVTDENQASDYDTAVSLLKRNPPEQRLDFQLPYSEFLRLEATWSMIKSKAKITEDARYPYLAYNSLTDTVTVVTVPRELHEVAAVELRREIMNSVNRYLSIHNPDAIGTIVDSGSTKRKYGRGHYARSSKQSDGSFKYNDTIMVVVEVGCSQKYDALCRDKRLWMDGYGAKVCILVRFEESPRFRNPSSPMDCTNDLVAERRTMMQHVNETGQSHYGPISYRGHKWVGTLKVARIEVWRANSCKEYTLIEDGTPRDSLPNSIGLDISDFYPDDEWQLAGIEHGDITIDSAVYVKFLKTAVVNMAVDRFADFIGRQR
;
A
#
# COMPACT_ATOMS: atom_id res chain seq x y z
N MET A 1 32.02 -21.12 -28.94
CA MET A 1 30.72 -20.41 -28.77
C MET A 1 30.44 -20.26 -27.28
N SER A 2 30.65 -19.08 -26.71
CA SER A 2 30.03 -18.63 -25.44
C SER A 2 30.48 -17.20 -25.14
N LYS A 3 29.80 -16.19 -25.71
CA LYS A 3 30.03 -14.76 -25.41
C LYS A 3 28.77 -13.90 -25.46
N GLU A 4 27.58 -14.48 -25.60
CA GLU A 4 26.33 -13.72 -25.82
C GLU A 4 25.40 -13.59 -24.60
N LYS A 5 25.75 -14.15 -23.43
CA LYS A 5 24.89 -14.09 -22.24
C LYS A 5 25.20 -12.95 -21.25
N SER A 6 26.24 -12.15 -21.48
CA SER A 6 26.66 -11.10 -20.53
C SER A 6 26.18 -9.69 -20.90
N GLN A 7 25.87 -9.44 -22.17
CA GLN A 7 25.65 -8.08 -22.68
C GLN A 7 24.19 -7.62 -22.53
N VAL A 8 23.24 -8.55 -22.67
CA VAL A 8 21.79 -8.29 -22.57
C VAL A 8 21.35 -7.97 -21.13
N THR A 9 22.09 -8.47 -20.13
CA THR A 9 21.80 -8.24 -18.72
C THR A 9 22.25 -6.86 -18.25
N ASP A 10 23.39 -6.37 -18.74
CA ASP A 10 23.95 -5.07 -18.36
C ASP A 10 23.20 -3.88 -19.00
N GLU A 11 22.80 -3.99 -20.27
CA GLU A 11 22.03 -2.92 -20.96
C GLU A 11 20.63 -2.73 -20.33
N ASN A 12 19.96 -3.83 -19.98
CA ASN A 12 18.66 -3.77 -19.30
C ASN A 12 18.77 -3.19 -17.88
N GLN A 13 19.83 -3.52 -17.13
CA GLN A 13 20.06 -2.96 -15.80
C GLN A 13 20.37 -1.45 -15.83
N ALA A 14 21.14 -0.98 -16.81
CA ALA A 14 21.37 0.45 -17.00
C ALA A 14 20.07 1.19 -17.32
N SER A 15 19.23 0.62 -18.18
CA SER A 15 17.89 1.16 -18.51
C SER A 15 16.97 1.22 -17.29
N ASP A 16 16.96 0.18 -16.45
CA ASP A 16 16.13 0.14 -15.24
C ASP A 16 16.61 1.13 -14.17
N TYR A 17 17.92 1.29 -14.00
CA TYR A 17 18.50 2.29 -13.10
C TYR A 17 18.10 3.72 -13.51
N ASP A 18 18.21 4.06 -14.79
CA ASP A 18 17.82 5.38 -15.30
C ASP A 18 16.30 5.60 -15.16
N THR A 19 15.50 4.55 -15.38
CA THR A 19 14.05 4.57 -15.15
C THR A 19 13.73 4.82 -13.68
N ALA A 20 14.43 4.16 -12.75
CA ALA A 20 14.29 4.39 -11.32
C ALA A 20 14.62 5.85 -10.94
N VAL A 21 15.72 6.40 -11.44
CA VAL A 21 16.09 7.81 -11.22
C VAL A 21 15.03 8.77 -11.77
N SER A 22 14.47 8.46 -12.95
CA SER A 22 13.37 9.25 -13.55
C SER A 22 12.12 9.25 -12.68
N LEU A 23 11.71 8.07 -12.16
CA LEU A 23 10.57 7.94 -11.26
C LEU A 23 10.78 8.69 -9.95
N LEU A 24 11.97 8.60 -9.36
CA LEU A 24 12.31 9.32 -8.13
C LEU A 24 12.25 10.85 -8.31
N LYS A 25 12.69 11.36 -9.47
CA LYS A 25 12.64 12.81 -9.76
C LYS A 25 11.22 13.29 -10.04
N ARG A 26 10.45 12.52 -10.81
CA ARG A 26 9.13 12.95 -11.30
C ARG A 26 7.99 12.62 -10.33
N ASN A 27 8.16 11.61 -9.49
CA ASN A 27 7.17 11.05 -8.58
C ASN A 27 5.77 10.91 -9.21
N PRO A 28 5.63 10.34 -10.43
CA PRO A 28 4.31 10.18 -11.04
C PRO A 28 3.46 9.22 -10.20
N PRO A 29 2.16 9.46 -10.03
CA PRO A 29 1.33 8.63 -9.16
C PRO A 29 1.18 7.18 -9.66
N GLU A 30 0.95 6.26 -8.72
CA GLU A 30 0.62 4.84 -8.96
C GLU A 30 1.71 4.05 -9.71
N GLN A 31 2.98 4.40 -9.54
CA GLN A 31 4.08 3.66 -10.14
C GLN A 31 4.81 2.81 -9.11
N ARG A 32 5.03 1.55 -9.48
CA ARG A 32 5.96 0.65 -8.81
C ARG A 32 6.89 0.05 -9.86
N LEU A 33 8.19 0.20 -9.65
CA LEU A 33 9.20 -0.47 -10.45
C LEU A 33 9.97 -1.44 -9.55
N ASP A 34 9.91 -2.73 -9.90
CA ASP A 34 10.73 -3.77 -9.28
C ASP A 34 11.77 -4.23 -10.29
N PHE A 35 13.05 -4.20 -9.93
CA PHE A 35 14.14 -4.66 -10.78
C PHE A 35 15.29 -5.22 -9.95
N GLN A 36 16.15 -6.02 -10.58
CA GLN A 36 17.32 -6.59 -9.90
C GLN A 36 18.50 -5.61 -9.95
N LEU A 37 19.11 -5.38 -8.79
CA LEU A 37 20.27 -4.51 -8.66
C LEU A 37 21.15 -4.99 -7.49
N PRO A 38 22.47 -5.24 -7.70
CA PRO A 38 23.37 -5.60 -6.61
C PRO A 38 23.40 -4.54 -5.51
N TYR A 39 23.65 -4.95 -4.27
CA TYR A 39 23.62 -4.03 -3.12
C TYR A 39 24.53 -2.80 -3.28
N SER A 40 25.72 -2.96 -3.86
CA SER A 40 26.66 -1.85 -4.10
C SER A 40 26.07 -0.79 -5.03
N GLU A 41 25.34 -1.20 -6.06
CA GLU A 41 24.66 -0.30 -6.99
C GLU A 41 23.38 0.29 -6.38
N PHE A 42 22.67 -0.47 -5.54
CA PHE A 42 21.58 0.07 -4.73
C PHE A 42 22.05 1.22 -3.81
N LEU A 43 23.22 1.11 -3.17
CA LEU A 43 23.78 2.19 -2.37
C LEU A 43 24.06 3.46 -3.21
N ARG A 44 24.51 3.29 -4.46
CA ARG A 44 24.68 4.41 -5.40
C ARG A 44 23.34 5.05 -5.77
N LEU A 45 22.28 4.25 -5.94
CA LEU A 45 20.93 4.74 -6.15
C LEU A 45 20.37 5.48 -4.92
N GLU A 46 20.58 4.97 -3.70
CA GLU A 46 20.17 5.62 -2.45
C GLU A 46 20.89 6.97 -2.25
N ALA A 47 22.19 7.02 -2.57
CA ALA A 47 22.95 8.28 -2.56
C ALA A 47 22.43 9.27 -3.62
N THR A 48 22.12 8.78 -4.82
CA THR A 48 21.50 9.58 -5.89
C THR A 48 20.15 10.14 -5.46
N TRP A 49 19.32 9.32 -4.82
CA TRP A 49 18.03 9.74 -4.29
C TRP A 49 18.17 10.82 -3.21
N SER A 50 19.12 10.65 -2.28
CA SER A 50 19.40 11.62 -1.22
C SER A 50 19.81 12.99 -1.80
N MET A 51 20.62 13.01 -2.86
CA MET A 51 20.94 14.24 -3.59
C MET A 51 19.73 14.88 -4.26
N ILE A 52 18.84 14.08 -4.85
CA ILE A 52 17.60 14.59 -5.46
C ILE A 52 16.71 15.23 -4.39
N LYS A 53 16.51 14.57 -3.24
CA LYS A 53 15.72 15.11 -2.12
C LYS A 53 16.27 16.45 -1.65
N SER A 54 17.58 16.53 -1.41
CA SER A 54 18.24 17.77 -0.99
C SER A 54 18.02 18.91 -1.99
N LYS A 55 18.21 18.67 -3.29
CA LYS A 55 17.98 19.67 -4.34
C LYS A 55 16.53 20.11 -4.45
N ALA A 56 15.59 19.18 -4.30
CA ALA A 56 14.16 19.45 -4.36
C ALA A 56 13.56 19.95 -3.04
N LYS A 57 14.37 20.09 -1.98
CA LYS A 57 13.94 20.42 -0.61
C LYS A 57 12.85 19.47 -0.09
N ILE A 58 12.90 18.21 -0.51
CA ILE A 58 12.05 17.14 0.01
C ILE A 58 12.62 16.75 1.37
N THR A 59 11.76 16.71 2.38
CA THR A 59 12.16 16.37 3.74
C THR A 59 12.51 14.87 3.85
N GLU A 60 13.36 14.49 4.81
CA GLU A 60 13.78 13.08 4.97
C GLU A 60 12.64 12.17 5.43
N ASP A 61 11.62 12.73 6.09
CA ASP A 61 10.39 12.08 6.51
C ASP A 61 9.33 12.00 5.40
N ALA A 62 9.57 12.59 4.24
CA ALA A 62 8.68 12.47 3.09
C ALA A 62 8.56 10.99 2.68
N ARG A 63 7.35 10.45 2.77
CA ARG A 63 7.05 9.05 2.51
C ARG A 63 7.25 8.64 1.05
N TYR A 64 6.97 9.53 0.09
CA TYR A 64 7.05 9.22 -1.34
C TYR A 64 7.82 10.28 -2.14
N PRO A 65 8.52 9.88 -3.22
CA PRO A 65 8.77 8.49 -3.58
C PRO A 65 9.78 7.85 -2.60
N TYR A 66 9.77 6.53 -2.48
CA TYR A 66 10.74 5.82 -1.66
C TYR A 66 11.41 4.66 -2.39
N LEU A 67 12.55 4.26 -1.84
CA LEU A 67 13.31 3.09 -2.25
C LEU A 67 13.23 2.01 -1.16
N ALA A 68 12.91 0.80 -1.59
CA ALA A 68 13.07 -0.42 -0.81
C ALA A 68 14.06 -1.35 -1.50
N TYR A 69 14.68 -2.23 -0.72
CA TYR A 69 15.60 -3.23 -1.20
C TYR A 69 15.39 -4.53 -0.44
N ASN A 70 15.34 -5.64 -1.17
CA ASN A 70 15.27 -6.98 -0.63
C ASN A 70 16.58 -7.71 -0.94
N SER A 71 17.42 -7.90 0.07
CA SER A 71 18.74 -8.49 -0.09
C SER A 71 18.74 -10.00 -0.32
N LEU A 72 17.61 -10.68 -0.14
CA LEU A 72 17.50 -12.10 -0.47
C LEU A 72 17.45 -12.30 -1.99
N THR A 73 16.82 -11.37 -2.71
CA THR A 73 16.55 -11.49 -4.15
C THR A 73 17.23 -10.42 -4.99
N ASP A 74 18.11 -9.63 -4.37
CA ASP A 74 18.74 -8.44 -4.95
C ASP A 74 17.73 -7.53 -5.67
N THR A 75 16.53 -7.38 -5.10
CA THR A 75 15.45 -6.62 -5.75
C THR A 75 15.35 -5.23 -5.16
N VAL A 76 15.45 -4.23 -6.02
CA VAL A 76 15.10 -2.84 -5.70
C VAL A 76 13.66 -2.60 -6.09
N THR A 77 12.95 -1.89 -5.21
CA THR A 77 11.60 -1.41 -5.47
C THR A 77 11.60 0.11 -5.35
N VAL A 78 11.18 0.78 -6.42
CA VAL A 78 10.85 2.22 -6.42
C VAL A 78 9.34 2.33 -6.32
N VAL A 79 8.86 3.07 -5.32
CA VAL A 79 7.43 3.34 -5.13
C VAL A 79 7.21 4.84 -5.18
N THR A 80 6.30 5.28 -6.04
CA THR A 80 5.89 6.68 -6.13
C THR A 80 4.62 6.92 -5.33
N VAL A 81 4.19 8.19 -5.27
CA VAL A 81 2.99 8.58 -4.54
C VAL A 81 1.78 7.73 -4.97
N PRO A 82 1.10 7.05 -4.04
CA PRO A 82 -0.07 6.26 -4.35
C PRO A 82 -1.29 7.16 -4.50
N ARG A 83 -2.42 6.57 -4.88
CA ARG A 83 -3.71 7.28 -4.91
C ARG A 83 -4.51 7.02 -3.65
N GLU A 84 -5.58 7.81 -3.55
CA GLU A 84 -6.55 7.76 -2.47
C GLU A 84 -6.97 6.34 -2.08
N LEU A 85 -7.27 5.45 -3.03
CA LEU A 85 -7.70 4.08 -2.72
C LEU A 85 -6.67 3.31 -1.88
N HIS A 86 -5.38 3.45 -2.18
CA HIS A 86 -4.31 2.79 -1.44
C HIS A 86 -4.19 3.36 -0.03
N GLU A 87 -4.12 4.69 0.09
CA GLU A 87 -3.91 5.37 1.39
C GLU A 87 -5.11 5.19 2.31
N VAL A 88 -6.33 5.40 1.81
CA VAL A 88 -7.56 5.20 2.58
C VAL A 88 -7.68 3.75 3.03
N ALA A 89 -7.37 2.77 2.16
CA ALA A 89 -7.40 1.37 2.57
C ALA A 89 -6.46 1.08 3.74
N ALA A 90 -5.21 1.57 3.70
CA ALA A 90 -4.26 1.37 4.78
C ALA A 90 -4.68 2.10 6.07
N VAL A 91 -5.10 3.36 5.96
CA VAL A 91 -5.47 4.22 7.10
C VAL A 91 -6.72 3.70 7.80
N GLU A 92 -7.77 3.41 7.05
CA GLU A 92 -9.07 3.05 7.60
C GLU A 92 -9.03 1.65 8.22
N LEU A 93 -8.36 0.69 7.58
CA LEU A 93 -8.18 -0.64 8.16
C LEU A 93 -7.41 -0.56 9.48
N ARG A 94 -6.34 0.24 9.52
CA ARG A 94 -5.57 0.42 10.75
C ARG A 94 -6.40 1.06 11.86
N ARG A 95 -7.20 2.08 11.53
CA ARG A 95 -8.08 2.74 12.48
C ARG A 95 -9.08 1.76 13.10
N GLU A 96 -9.73 0.94 12.29
CA GLU A 96 -10.67 -0.07 12.80
C GLU A 96 -9.98 -1.10 13.70
N ILE A 97 -8.79 -1.59 13.32
CA ILE A 97 -7.99 -2.49 14.15
C ILE A 97 -7.64 -1.83 15.48
N MET A 98 -7.11 -0.61 15.48
CA MET A 98 -6.67 0.07 16.71
C MET A 98 -7.85 0.40 17.64
N ASN A 99 -8.97 0.84 17.07
CA ASN A 99 -10.20 1.07 17.83
C ASN A 99 -10.67 -0.20 18.55
N SER A 100 -10.57 -1.34 17.88
CA SER A 100 -10.95 -2.64 18.41
C SER A 100 -9.97 -3.13 19.49
N VAL A 101 -8.65 -3.01 19.26
CA VAL A 101 -7.61 -3.29 20.27
C VAL A 101 -7.83 -2.45 21.53
N ASN A 102 -8.03 -1.13 21.39
CA ASN A 102 -8.26 -0.25 22.53
C ASN A 102 -9.54 -0.59 23.29
N ARG A 103 -10.63 -0.90 22.58
CA ARG A 103 -11.88 -1.34 23.19
C ARG A 103 -11.69 -2.65 23.96
N TYR A 104 -10.98 -3.61 23.38
CA TYR A 104 -10.71 -4.89 24.01
C TYR A 104 -9.90 -4.70 25.30
N LEU A 105 -8.78 -3.98 25.21
CA LEU A 105 -7.93 -3.72 26.37
C LEU A 105 -8.66 -2.90 27.46
N SER A 106 -9.53 -1.95 27.11
CA SER A 106 -10.31 -1.21 28.11
C SER A 106 -11.23 -2.06 28.97
N ILE A 107 -11.58 -3.28 28.52
CA ILE A 107 -12.42 -4.22 29.24
C ILE A 107 -11.55 -5.25 29.98
N HIS A 108 -10.55 -5.80 29.31
CA HIS A 108 -9.82 -6.97 29.78
C HIS A 108 -8.47 -6.65 30.45
N ASN A 109 -7.82 -5.54 30.10
CA ASN A 109 -6.58 -5.07 30.74
C ASN A 109 -6.34 -3.56 30.49
N PRO A 110 -7.00 -2.67 31.26
CA PRO A 110 -6.96 -1.23 31.02
C PRO A 110 -5.55 -0.62 31.15
N ASP A 111 -4.70 -1.19 32.01
CA ASP A 111 -3.33 -0.70 32.24
C ASP A 111 -2.42 -0.97 31.03
N ALA A 112 -2.78 -1.91 30.15
CA ALA A 112 -2.04 -2.21 28.94
C ALA A 112 -2.38 -1.25 27.76
N ILE A 113 -3.36 -0.36 27.91
CA ILE A 113 -3.71 0.62 26.88
C ILE A 113 -2.48 1.50 26.57
N GLY A 114 -2.20 1.69 25.28
CA GLY A 114 -1.06 2.47 24.81
C GLY A 114 0.25 1.67 24.68
N THR A 115 0.30 0.43 25.16
CA THR A 115 1.46 -0.46 24.94
C THR A 115 1.56 -0.87 23.47
N ILE A 116 0.40 -1.08 22.83
CA ILE A 116 0.28 -1.29 21.39
C ILE A 116 0.08 0.08 20.74
N VAL A 117 0.97 0.41 19.80
CA VAL A 117 0.96 1.69 19.10
C VAL A 117 0.78 1.48 17.60
N ASP A 118 -0.17 2.20 17.02
CA ASP A 118 -0.23 2.40 15.57
C ASP A 118 0.93 3.30 15.16
N SER A 119 1.90 2.70 14.47
CA SER A 119 3.12 3.36 14.00
C SER A 119 2.99 3.91 12.58
N GLY A 120 1.82 3.78 11.96
CA GLY A 120 1.59 4.18 10.58
C GLY A 120 2.58 3.55 9.61
N SER A 121 3.06 4.34 8.66
CA SER A 121 4.07 3.91 7.70
C SER A 121 5.47 4.10 8.29
N THR A 122 6.17 3.00 8.57
CA THR A 122 7.52 3.05 9.18
C THR A 122 8.54 2.38 8.27
N LYS A 123 9.65 3.08 7.99
CA LYS A 123 10.79 2.49 7.29
C LYS A 123 11.64 1.66 8.26
N ARG A 124 11.88 0.40 7.89
CA ARG A 124 12.84 -0.48 8.55
C ARG A 124 14.05 -0.70 7.66
N LYS A 125 15.20 -0.78 8.32
CA LYS A 125 16.49 -1.17 7.74
C LYS A 125 17.02 -2.34 8.56
N TYR A 126 17.86 -3.15 7.94
CA TYR A 126 18.58 -4.25 8.59
C TYR A 126 17.65 -5.37 9.08
N GLY A 127 17.22 -6.23 8.16
CA GLY A 127 16.51 -7.46 8.52
C GLY A 127 17.43 -8.49 9.20
N ARG A 128 16.91 -9.69 9.41
CA ARG A 128 17.66 -10.82 10.00
C ARG A 128 18.21 -11.74 8.90
N GLY A 129 19.33 -12.41 9.18
CA GLY A 129 19.90 -13.43 8.29
C GLY A 129 20.13 -12.92 6.86
N HIS A 130 19.55 -13.61 5.87
CA HIS A 130 19.66 -13.24 4.45
C HIS A 130 19.02 -11.87 4.10
N TYR A 131 18.24 -11.29 5.02
CA TYR A 131 17.63 -9.96 4.88
C TYR A 131 18.42 -8.84 5.56
N ALA A 132 19.64 -9.10 6.05
CA ALA A 132 20.46 -8.15 6.81
C ALA A 132 20.73 -6.82 6.10
N ARG A 133 20.65 -6.79 4.76
CA ARG A 133 20.86 -5.56 3.96
C ARG A 133 19.56 -4.98 3.42
N SER A 134 18.42 -5.59 3.73
CA SER A 134 17.12 -5.13 3.26
C SER A 134 16.71 -3.80 3.91
N SER A 135 15.90 -3.05 3.17
CA SER A 135 15.18 -1.89 3.68
C SER A 135 13.79 -1.85 3.07
N LYS A 136 12.76 -1.56 3.86
CA LYS A 136 11.39 -1.42 3.35
C LYS A 136 10.57 -0.52 4.25
N GLN A 137 9.58 0.14 3.66
CA GLN A 137 8.59 0.94 4.35
C GLN A 137 7.22 0.26 4.21
N SER A 138 6.52 0.11 5.33
CA SER A 138 5.18 -0.48 5.39
C SER A 138 4.12 0.53 4.97
N ASP A 139 2.95 0.06 4.53
CA ASP A 139 1.78 0.95 4.38
C ASP A 139 1.11 1.26 5.72
N GLY A 140 1.25 0.33 6.65
CA GLY A 140 0.81 0.46 8.03
C GLY A 140 1.50 -0.56 8.93
N SER A 141 1.69 -0.23 10.20
CA SER A 141 2.19 -1.20 11.17
C SER A 141 1.76 -0.90 12.59
N PHE A 142 1.64 -1.96 13.39
CA PHE A 142 1.42 -1.91 14.83
C PHE A 142 2.66 -2.43 15.54
N LYS A 143 3.08 -1.71 16.57
CA LYS A 143 4.23 -2.08 17.39
C LYS A 143 3.82 -2.32 18.83
N TYR A 144 4.49 -3.29 19.44
CA TYR A 144 4.56 -3.46 20.88
C TYR A 144 5.93 -2.96 21.32
N ASN A 145 5.97 -1.89 22.12
CA ASN A 145 7.20 -1.13 22.37
C ASN A 145 7.86 -0.70 21.03
N ASP A 146 9.01 -1.27 20.68
CA ASP A 146 9.73 -0.98 19.42
C ASP A 146 9.73 -2.14 18.42
N THR A 147 9.08 -3.24 18.77
CA THR A 147 8.96 -4.44 17.93
C THR A 147 7.71 -4.34 17.06
N ILE A 148 7.87 -4.47 15.74
CA ILE A 148 6.72 -4.55 14.82
C ILE A 148 6.07 -5.91 14.99
N MET A 149 4.78 -5.90 15.29
CA MET A 149 4.00 -7.12 15.50
C MET A 149 3.12 -7.43 14.30
N VAL A 150 2.40 -6.42 13.81
CA VAL A 150 1.46 -6.54 12.70
C VAL A 150 1.81 -5.52 11.62
N VAL A 151 1.85 -5.95 10.36
CA VAL A 151 2.09 -5.08 9.20
C VAL A 151 0.90 -5.13 8.26
N VAL A 152 0.57 -3.98 7.66
CA VAL A 152 -0.40 -3.83 6.58
C VAL A 152 0.34 -3.43 5.31
N GLU A 153 0.09 -4.15 4.21
CA GLU A 153 0.57 -3.83 2.86
C GLU A 153 -0.63 -3.77 1.92
N VAL A 154 -0.72 -2.70 1.14
CA VAL A 154 -1.83 -2.47 0.22
C VAL A 154 -1.34 -2.53 -1.22
N GLY A 155 -2.07 -3.28 -2.04
CA GLY A 155 -1.82 -3.41 -3.46
C GLY A 155 -2.99 -2.96 -4.32
N CYS A 156 -2.84 -1.84 -5.02
CA CYS A 156 -3.72 -1.38 -6.09
C CYS A 156 -3.12 -1.75 -7.45
N SER A 157 -3.64 -2.78 -8.10
CA SER A 157 -3.17 -3.23 -9.43
C SER A 157 -1.69 -3.67 -9.53
N GLN A 158 -0.92 -3.66 -8.43
CA GLN A 158 0.35 -4.36 -8.33
C GLN A 158 0.19 -5.86 -8.62
N LYS A 159 1.26 -6.50 -9.10
CA LYS A 159 1.28 -7.96 -9.24
C LYS A 159 1.21 -8.58 -7.85
N TYR A 160 0.33 -9.56 -7.65
CA TYR A 160 0.17 -10.25 -6.37
C TYR A 160 1.48 -10.84 -5.84
N ASP A 161 2.35 -11.34 -6.74
CA ASP A 161 3.68 -11.82 -6.38
C ASP A 161 4.54 -10.77 -5.67
N ALA A 162 4.39 -9.48 -6.01
CA ALA A 162 5.11 -8.41 -5.35
C ALA A 162 4.65 -8.24 -3.89
N LEU A 163 3.34 -8.28 -3.63
CA LEU A 163 2.80 -8.29 -2.27
C LEU A 163 3.28 -9.52 -1.48
N CYS A 164 3.30 -10.70 -2.11
CA CYS A 164 3.79 -11.92 -1.47
C CYS A 164 5.28 -11.85 -1.12
N ARG A 165 6.11 -11.21 -1.95
CA ARG A 165 7.53 -10.97 -1.62
C ARG A 165 7.67 -10.00 -0.46
N ASP A 166 6.88 -8.92 -0.47
CA ASP A 166 6.86 -7.91 0.59
C ASP A 166 6.43 -8.53 1.94
N LYS A 167 5.41 -9.40 1.91
CA LYS A 167 4.99 -10.23 3.05
C LYS A 167 6.15 -11.05 3.64
N ARG A 168 6.86 -11.82 2.81
CA ARG A 168 8.00 -12.64 3.26
C ARG A 168 9.09 -11.78 3.88
N LEU A 169 9.38 -10.62 3.30
CA LEU A 169 10.36 -9.70 3.88
C LEU A 169 9.94 -9.21 5.27
N TRP A 170 8.67 -8.91 5.51
CA TRP A 170 8.18 -8.52 6.83
C TRP A 170 8.24 -9.65 7.85
N MET A 171 7.75 -10.83 7.48
CA MET A 171 7.65 -11.97 8.39
C MET A 171 9.02 -12.60 8.64
N ASP A 172 9.71 -13.01 7.58
CA ASP A 172 10.96 -13.77 7.66
C ASP A 172 12.16 -12.83 7.89
N GLY A 173 12.10 -11.61 7.34
CA GLY A 173 13.18 -10.63 7.44
C GLY A 173 13.12 -9.76 8.68
N TYR A 174 11.95 -9.20 8.98
CA TYR A 174 11.79 -8.28 10.12
C TYR A 174 11.11 -8.90 11.35
N GLY A 175 10.63 -10.14 11.26
CA GLY A 175 10.03 -10.85 12.38
C GLY A 175 8.62 -10.40 12.74
N ALA A 176 7.89 -9.78 11.81
CA ALA A 176 6.48 -9.45 12.03
C ALA A 176 5.67 -10.74 12.23
N LYS A 177 4.88 -10.79 13.31
CA LYS A 177 4.03 -11.94 13.66
C LYS A 177 2.88 -12.14 12.67
N VAL A 178 2.30 -11.03 12.22
CA VAL A 178 1.22 -11.01 11.22
C VAL A 178 1.54 -10.04 10.08
N CYS A 179 1.27 -10.46 8.85
CA CYS A 179 1.23 -9.57 7.70
C CYS A 179 -0.16 -9.61 7.06
N ILE A 180 -0.79 -8.44 6.95
CA ILE A 180 -2.10 -8.24 6.34
C ILE A 180 -1.88 -7.68 4.93
N LEU A 181 -2.35 -8.40 3.92
CA LEU A 181 -2.34 -7.93 2.53
C LEU A 181 -3.73 -7.46 2.15
N VAL A 182 -3.84 -6.22 1.68
CA VAL A 182 -5.07 -5.68 1.09
C VAL A 182 -4.88 -5.61 -0.41
N ARG A 183 -5.65 -6.37 -1.17
CA ARG A 183 -5.53 -6.47 -2.63
C ARG A 183 -6.75 -5.86 -3.31
N PHE A 184 -6.47 -5.00 -4.29
CA PHE A 184 -7.46 -4.40 -5.17
C PHE A 184 -7.19 -4.74 -6.64
N GLU A 185 -8.24 -5.14 -7.33
CA GLU A 185 -8.21 -5.40 -8.77
C GLU A 185 -9.13 -4.44 -9.51
N GLU A 186 -8.55 -3.47 -10.21
CA GLU A 186 -9.27 -2.57 -11.10
C GLU A 186 -9.36 -3.16 -12.52
N SER A 187 -10.57 -3.23 -13.09
CA SER A 187 -10.78 -3.69 -14.47
C SER A 187 -11.79 -2.84 -15.26
N PRO A 188 -11.41 -2.34 -16.46
CA PRO A 188 -10.05 -2.33 -16.99
C PRO A 188 -9.16 -1.46 -16.12
N ARG A 189 -7.86 -1.76 -16.10
CA ARG A 189 -6.88 -0.88 -15.46
C ARG A 189 -6.92 0.49 -16.12
N PHE A 190 -6.79 1.54 -15.30
CA PHE A 190 -6.75 2.90 -15.79
C PHE A 190 -5.64 3.11 -16.81
N ARG A 191 -5.95 3.92 -17.82
CA ARG A 191 -5.02 4.42 -18.83
C ARG A 191 -5.37 5.87 -19.08
N ASN A 192 -4.36 6.73 -19.13
CA ASN A 192 -4.58 8.13 -19.50
C ASN A 192 -5.25 8.21 -20.90
N PRO A 193 -6.12 9.21 -21.12
CA PRO A 193 -6.62 9.49 -22.46
C PRO A 193 -5.47 9.75 -23.45
N SER A 194 -5.63 9.27 -24.68
CA SER A 194 -4.64 9.47 -25.76
C SER A 194 -4.81 10.81 -26.49
N SER A 195 -5.97 11.45 -26.34
CA SER A 195 -6.30 12.72 -26.99
C SER A 195 -6.46 13.83 -25.95
N PRO A 196 -6.11 15.08 -26.29
CA PRO A 196 -6.42 16.25 -25.45
C PRO A 196 -7.92 16.34 -25.17
N MET A 197 -8.29 16.95 -24.04
CA MET A 197 -9.69 17.23 -23.72
C MET A 197 -9.88 18.74 -23.63
N ASP A 198 -10.95 19.25 -24.24
CA ASP A 198 -11.35 20.62 -24.01
C ASP A 198 -11.80 20.77 -22.55
N CYS A 199 -11.09 21.58 -21.78
CA CYS A 199 -11.25 21.70 -20.33
C CYS A 199 -11.14 23.17 -19.93
N THR A 200 -11.92 23.57 -18.92
CA THR A 200 -11.86 24.95 -18.43
C THR A 200 -10.54 25.21 -17.68
N ASN A 201 -10.14 26.49 -17.58
CA ASN A 201 -8.96 26.88 -16.82
C ASN A 201 -9.16 26.75 -15.29
N ASP A 202 -10.37 26.50 -14.81
CA ASP A 202 -10.70 26.34 -13.40
C ASP A 202 -10.75 24.85 -12.99
N LEU A 203 -9.63 24.31 -12.48
CA LEU A 203 -9.55 22.93 -11.99
C LEU A 203 -10.51 22.66 -10.81
N VAL A 204 -10.81 23.67 -9.99
CA VAL A 204 -11.68 23.50 -8.83
C VAL A 204 -13.13 23.33 -9.30
N ALA A 205 -13.55 24.14 -10.28
CA ALA A 205 -14.85 23.97 -10.92
C ALA A 205 -14.96 22.59 -11.60
N GLU A 206 -13.93 22.18 -12.37
CA GLU A 206 -13.92 20.86 -13.04
C GLU A 206 -14.05 19.69 -12.07
N ARG A 207 -13.31 19.71 -10.95
CA ARG A 207 -13.43 18.68 -9.90
C ARG A 207 -14.85 18.63 -9.32
N ARG A 208 -15.45 19.80 -9.05
CA ARG A 208 -16.81 19.89 -8.53
C ARG A 208 -17.84 19.34 -9.52
N THR A 209 -17.73 19.68 -10.80
CA THR A 209 -18.61 19.19 -11.85
C THR A 209 -18.50 17.68 -12.01
N MET A 210 -17.29 17.12 -11.98
CA MET A 210 -17.11 15.66 -12.02
C MET A 210 -17.74 14.99 -10.79
N MET A 211 -17.53 15.53 -9.59
CA MET A 211 -18.12 14.98 -8.37
C MET A 211 -19.65 14.98 -8.41
N GLN A 212 -20.25 16.07 -8.89
CA GLN A 212 -21.69 16.17 -9.09
C GLN A 212 -22.18 15.13 -10.12
N HIS A 213 -21.48 14.97 -11.25
CA HIS A 213 -21.83 13.97 -12.25
C HIS A 213 -21.82 12.53 -11.69
N VAL A 214 -20.81 12.18 -10.88
CA VAL A 214 -20.73 10.85 -10.26
C VAL A 214 -21.91 10.61 -9.31
N ASN A 215 -22.29 11.64 -8.53
CA ASN A 215 -23.43 11.55 -7.62
C ASN A 215 -24.78 11.41 -8.37
N GLU A 216 -24.97 12.16 -9.46
CA GLU A 216 -26.23 12.16 -10.23
C GLU A 216 -26.43 10.89 -11.05
N THR A 217 -25.35 10.35 -11.62
CA THR A 217 -25.43 9.16 -12.50
C THR A 217 -25.61 7.85 -11.74
N GLY A 218 -25.48 7.87 -10.41
CA GLY A 218 -25.59 6.66 -9.59
C GLY A 218 -24.64 5.56 -10.06
N GLN A 219 -23.47 5.93 -10.61
CA GLN A 219 -22.47 4.98 -11.09
C GLN A 219 -22.18 3.94 -10.00
N SER A 220 -22.00 2.69 -10.45
CA SER A 220 -21.82 1.48 -9.62
C SER A 220 -21.04 1.72 -8.33
N HIS A 221 -21.41 0.98 -7.28
CA HIS A 221 -20.89 1.14 -5.91
C HIS A 221 -19.37 1.27 -5.84
N TYR A 222 -18.61 0.59 -6.72
CA TYR A 222 -17.15 0.68 -6.79
C TYR A 222 -16.63 0.78 -8.24
N GLY A 223 -17.33 1.56 -9.08
CA GLY A 223 -16.95 1.81 -10.47
C GLY A 223 -17.57 0.83 -11.48
N PRO A 224 -17.54 1.13 -12.79
CA PRO A 224 -16.64 2.08 -13.42
C PRO A 224 -17.11 3.52 -13.24
N ILE A 225 -16.15 4.44 -13.15
CA ILE A 225 -16.42 5.88 -13.13
C ILE A 225 -16.00 6.48 -14.47
N SER A 226 -16.98 7.02 -15.18
CA SER A 226 -16.76 7.67 -16.47
C SER A 226 -17.17 9.12 -16.42
N TYR A 227 -16.37 10.00 -17.02
CA TYR A 227 -16.64 11.43 -17.12
C TYR A 227 -16.00 11.96 -18.41
N ARG A 228 -16.72 12.81 -19.15
CA ARG A 228 -16.33 13.36 -20.46
C ARG A 228 -15.84 12.29 -21.45
N GLY A 229 -16.60 11.20 -21.57
CA GLY A 229 -16.32 10.12 -22.53
C GLY A 229 -15.09 9.26 -22.21
N HIS A 230 -14.47 9.44 -21.04
CA HIS A 230 -13.33 8.65 -20.60
C HIS A 230 -13.61 7.93 -19.28
N LYS A 231 -13.01 6.75 -19.11
CA LYS A 231 -13.12 5.93 -17.90
C LYS A 231 -11.95 6.23 -16.96
N TRP A 232 -12.20 7.07 -15.96
CA TRP A 232 -11.21 7.50 -14.98
C TRP A 232 -10.90 6.41 -13.93
N VAL A 233 -11.88 5.54 -13.66
CA VAL A 233 -11.70 4.34 -12.84
C VAL A 233 -12.45 3.17 -13.46
N GLY A 234 -11.79 2.02 -13.53
CA GLY A 234 -12.39 0.72 -13.82
C GLY A 234 -13.40 0.29 -12.75
N THR A 235 -14.00 -0.89 -12.93
CA THR A 235 -14.70 -1.56 -11.83
C THR A 235 -13.67 -2.13 -10.88
N LEU A 236 -13.83 -1.89 -9.58
CA LEU A 236 -13.10 -2.63 -8.56
C LEU A 236 -13.65 -4.07 -8.50
N LYS A 237 -13.06 -4.96 -9.29
CA LYS A 237 -13.46 -6.35 -9.45
C LYS A 237 -13.28 -7.16 -8.19
N VAL A 238 -12.19 -6.90 -7.46
CA VAL A 238 -11.89 -7.58 -6.20
C VAL A 238 -11.37 -6.57 -5.21
N ALA A 239 -11.90 -6.60 -3.99
CA ALA A 239 -11.24 -6.09 -2.79
C ALA A 239 -11.15 -7.24 -1.78
N ARG A 240 -9.92 -7.58 -1.39
CA ARG A 240 -9.64 -8.75 -0.57
C ARG A 240 -8.62 -8.43 0.52
N ILE A 241 -8.84 -8.99 1.69
CA ILE A 241 -7.90 -8.97 2.82
C ILE A 241 -7.39 -10.39 3.04
N GLU A 242 -6.07 -10.55 3.09
CA GLU A 242 -5.41 -11.79 3.48
C GLU A 242 -4.62 -11.56 4.77
N VAL A 243 -4.84 -12.40 5.78
CA VAL A 243 -4.13 -12.33 7.07
C VAL A 243 -3.18 -13.51 7.17
N TRP A 244 -1.89 -13.21 7.06
CA TRP A 244 -0.82 -14.20 7.04
C TRP A 244 -0.13 -14.32 8.40
N ARG A 245 0.05 -15.57 8.85
CA ARG A 245 0.91 -15.99 9.96
C ARG A 245 1.94 -16.99 9.44
N ALA A 246 2.92 -17.36 10.27
CA ALA A 246 4.03 -18.24 9.86
C ALA A 246 3.56 -19.51 9.12
N ASN A 247 2.44 -20.11 9.57
CA ASN A 247 1.94 -21.39 9.06
C ASN A 247 0.48 -21.33 8.57
N SER A 248 -0.11 -20.15 8.40
CA SER A 248 -1.51 -20.04 7.97
C SER A 248 -1.80 -18.75 7.23
N CYS A 249 -2.85 -18.81 6.40
CA CYS A 249 -3.43 -17.66 5.73
C CYS A 249 -4.94 -17.76 5.83
N LYS A 250 -5.60 -16.68 6.26
CA LYS A 250 -7.04 -16.51 6.17
C LYS A 250 -7.35 -15.44 5.12
N GLU A 251 -8.36 -15.67 4.29
CA GLU A 251 -8.75 -14.77 3.22
C GLU A 251 -10.19 -14.28 3.41
N TYR A 252 -10.40 -12.99 3.15
CA TYR A 252 -11.69 -12.32 3.28
C TYR A 252 -11.93 -11.47 2.03
N THR A 253 -12.91 -11.85 1.22
CA THR A 253 -13.35 -11.03 0.08
C THR A 253 -14.41 -10.05 0.58
N LEU A 254 -14.21 -8.76 0.33
CA LEU A 254 -15.11 -7.68 0.74
C LEU A 254 -15.96 -7.16 -0.41
N ILE A 255 -15.36 -7.07 -1.59
CA ILE A 255 -15.99 -6.59 -2.83
C ILE A 255 -15.69 -7.61 -3.93
N GLU A 256 -16.73 -7.95 -4.68
CA GLU A 256 -16.68 -8.86 -5.83
C GLU A 256 -17.49 -8.23 -6.97
N ASP A 257 -16.88 -8.13 -8.15
CA ASP A 257 -17.49 -7.55 -9.35
C ASP A 257 -18.12 -6.16 -9.15
N GLY A 258 -17.48 -5.31 -8.34
CA GLY A 258 -17.94 -3.94 -8.06
C GLY A 258 -19.08 -3.84 -7.06
N THR A 259 -19.40 -4.94 -6.36
CA THR A 259 -20.48 -5.02 -5.37
C THR A 259 -19.92 -5.51 -4.04
N PRO A 260 -20.31 -4.92 -2.89
CA PRO A 260 -19.91 -5.44 -1.60
C PRO A 260 -20.58 -6.79 -1.37
N ARG A 261 -19.90 -7.71 -0.67
CA ARG A 261 -20.49 -9.01 -0.29
C ARG A 261 -21.66 -8.81 0.67
N ASP A 262 -22.70 -9.63 0.55
CA ASP A 262 -23.90 -9.55 1.41
C ASP A 262 -23.58 -9.76 2.90
N SER A 263 -22.62 -10.65 3.19
CA SER A 263 -22.11 -10.90 4.53
C SER A 263 -20.65 -10.44 4.61
N LEU A 264 -20.46 -9.24 5.14
CA LEU A 264 -19.14 -8.72 5.44
C LEU A 264 -18.66 -9.27 6.79
N PRO A 265 -17.37 -9.64 6.91
CA PRO A 265 -16.83 -10.18 8.14
C PRO A 265 -16.81 -9.12 9.25
N ASN A 266 -17.18 -9.49 10.48
CA ASN A 266 -17.01 -8.64 11.66
C ASN A 266 -15.62 -8.80 12.30
N SER A 267 -14.80 -9.73 11.81
CA SER A 267 -13.38 -9.90 12.15
C SER A 267 -12.64 -10.47 10.95
N ILE A 268 -11.39 -10.04 10.77
CA ILE A 268 -10.45 -10.63 9.79
C ILE A 268 -9.57 -11.71 10.44
N GLY A 269 -10.02 -12.26 11.57
CA GLY A 269 -9.34 -13.34 12.27
C GLY A 269 -8.01 -12.92 12.87
N LEU A 270 -7.89 -11.64 13.27
CA LEU A 270 -6.87 -11.12 14.16
C LEU A 270 -7.29 -11.37 15.61
N ASP A 271 -6.31 -11.60 16.47
CA ASP A 271 -6.48 -11.77 17.90
C ASP A 271 -5.59 -10.79 18.66
N ILE A 272 -5.98 -10.42 19.88
CA ILE A 272 -5.18 -9.49 20.71
C ILE A 272 -3.73 -9.97 20.90
N SER A 273 -3.48 -11.29 20.97
CA SER A 273 -2.15 -11.88 21.09
C SER A 273 -1.26 -11.66 19.86
N ASP A 274 -1.81 -11.35 18.69
CA ASP A 274 -1.02 -11.00 17.50
C ASP A 274 -0.24 -9.70 17.69
N PHE A 275 -0.67 -8.86 18.63
CA PHE A 275 -0.07 -7.56 18.93
C PHE A 275 0.95 -7.61 20.08
N TYR A 276 1.28 -8.80 20.57
CA TYR A 276 2.26 -9.03 21.64
C TYR A 276 3.36 -9.99 21.16
N PRO A 277 4.63 -9.76 21.57
CA PRO A 277 5.64 -10.81 21.61
C PRO A 277 5.12 -12.04 22.38
N ASP A 278 5.52 -13.25 21.99
CA ASP A 278 4.95 -14.48 22.56
C ASP A 278 5.25 -14.63 24.07
N ASP A 279 6.41 -14.16 24.51
CA ASP A 279 6.83 -14.12 25.92
C ASP A 279 6.04 -13.08 26.71
N GLU A 280 5.89 -11.87 26.18
CA GLU A 280 5.09 -10.81 26.80
C GLU A 280 3.60 -11.20 26.91
N TRP A 281 3.06 -11.84 25.87
CA TRP A 281 1.68 -12.33 25.88
C TRP A 281 1.43 -13.33 27.00
N GLN A 282 2.35 -14.28 27.20
CA GLN A 282 2.23 -15.30 28.25
C GLN A 282 2.25 -14.68 29.65
N LEU A 283 3.00 -13.60 29.84
CA LEU A 283 3.10 -12.89 31.12
C LEU A 283 1.93 -11.92 31.35
N ALA A 284 1.31 -11.41 30.29
CA ALA A 284 0.29 -10.38 30.38
C ALA A 284 -1.01 -10.86 31.07
N GLY A 285 -1.26 -12.18 31.10
CA GLY A 285 -2.45 -12.75 31.74
C GLY A 285 -3.78 -12.27 31.15
N ILE A 286 -3.76 -11.72 29.93
CA ILE A 286 -4.93 -11.20 29.23
C ILE A 286 -5.69 -12.38 28.63
N GLU A 287 -7.02 -12.36 28.75
CA GLU A 287 -7.87 -13.34 28.08
C GLU A 287 -7.66 -13.29 26.56
N HIS A 288 -7.78 -14.43 25.88
CA HIS A 288 -7.74 -14.47 24.43
C HIS A 288 -8.99 -13.80 23.84
N GLY A 289 -8.88 -13.14 22.69
CA GLY A 289 -10.02 -12.43 22.15
C GLY A 289 -9.80 -11.82 20.76
N ASP A 290 -10.82 -12.04 19.93
CA ASP A 290 -10.84 -11.58 18.55
C ASP A 290 -10.84 -10.05 18.46
N ILE A 291 -10.01 -9.54 17.56
CA ILE A 291 -10.05 -8.17 17.13
C ILE A 291 -11.07 -8.06 16.00
N THR A 292 -12.16 -7.35 16.32
CA THR A 292 -13.25 -7.05 15.38
C THR A 292 -12.90 -5.88 14.45
N ILE A 293 -13.53 -5.82 13.28
CA ILE A 293 -13.51 -4.66 12.38
C ILE A 293 -14.94 -4.35 11.92
N ASP A 294 -15.26 -3.08 11.76
CA ASP A 294 -16.50 -2.68 11.06
C ASP A 294 -16.24 -2.67 9.55
N SER A 295 -16.39 -3.85 8.94
CA SER A 295 -16.18 -4.01 7.50
C SER A 295 -17.15 -3.17 6.66
N ALA A 296 -18.35 -2.88 7.16
CA ALA A 296 -19.31 -2.05 6.42
C ALA A 296 -18.83 -0.59 6.36
N VAL A 297 -18.33 -0.07 7.48
CA VAL A 297 -17.67 1.24 7.54
C VAL A 297 -16.43 1.26 6.66
N TYR A 298 -15.56 0.26 6.75
CA TYR A 298 -14.35 0.17 5.92
C TYR A 298 -14.66 0.19 4.42
N VAL A 299 -15.60 -0.65 3.98
CA VAL A 299 -16.04 -0.74 2.58
C VAL A 299 -16.68 0.57 2.11
N LYS A 300 -17.44 1.27 2.97
CA LYS A 300 -17.95 2.62 2.68
C LYS A 300 -16.83 3.64 2.42
N PHE A 301 -15.74 3.60 3.18
CA PHE A 301 -14.59 4.48 2.93
C PHE A 301 -13.89 4.15 1.61
N LEU A 302 -13.76 2.86 1.25
CA LEU A 302 -13.23 2.46 -0.05
C LEU A 302 -14.07 3.02 -1.20
N LYS A 303 -15.40 3.11 -1.04
CA LYS A 303 -16.29 3.69 -2.07
C LYS A 303 -15.95 5.16 -2.31
N THR A 304 -15.83 5.94 -1.23
CA THR A 304 -15.42 7.35 -1.32
C THR A 304 -14.03 7.47 -1.96
N ALA A 305 -13.09 6.59 -1.60
CA ALA A 305 -11.74 6.61 -2.15
C ALA A 305 -11.70 6.30 -3.66
N VAL A 306 -12.55 5.39 -4.16
CA VAL A 306 -12.71 5.12 -5.59
C VAL A 306 -13.18 6.36 -6.34
N VAL A 307 -14.13 7.12 -5.79
CA VAL A 307 -14.62 8.37 -6.39
C VAL A 307 -13.53 9.44 -6.41
N ASN A 308 -12.88 9.68 -5.27
CA ASN A 308 -11.79 10.64 -5.16
C ASN A 308 -10.63 10.30 -6.11
N MET A 309 -10.26 9.02 -6.22
CA MET A 309 -9.25 8.55 -7.17
C MET A 309 -9.62 8.89 -8.62
N ALA A 310 -10.90 8.78 -9.00
CA ALA A 310 -11.36 9.19 -10.33
C ALA A 310 -11.16 10.69 -10.57
N VAL A 311 -11.56 11.50 -9.59
CA VAL A 311 -11.45 12.96 -9.62
C VAL A 311 -9.97 13.40 -9.71
N ASP A 312 -9.09 12.73 -8.96
CA ASP A 312 -7.66 13.05 -8.95
C ASP A 312 -6.98 12.66 -10.27
N ARG A 313 -7.31 11.49 -10.83
CA ARG A 313 -6.82 11.10 -12.15
C ARG A 313 -7.25 12.09 -13.23
N PHE A 314 -8.49 12.59 -13.18
CA PHE A 314 -8.97 13.63 -14.08
C PHE A 314 -8.24 14.96 -13.90
N ALA A 315 -8.14 15.44 -12.66
CA ALA A 315 -7.46 16.70 -12.34
C ALA A 315 -5.99 16.68 -12.77
N ASP A 316 -5.29 15.57 -12.52
CA ASP A 316 -3.91 15.39 -12.96
C ASP A 316 -3.76 15.43 -14.48
N PHE A 317 -4.70 14.82 -15.19
CA PHE A 317 -4.66 14.81 -16.64
C PHE A 317 -4.83 16.22 -17.22
N ILE A 318 -5.80 16.99 -16.73
CA ILE A 318 -5.98 18.39 -17.16
C ILE A 318 -4.77 19.23 -16.77
N GLY A 319 -4.26 19.06 -15.55
CA GLY A 319 -3.11 19.81 -15.06
C GLY A 319 -1.85 19.65 -15.91
N ARG A 320 -1.69 18.51 -16.60
CA ARG A 320 -0.56 18.23 -17.52
C ARG A 320 -0.73 18.81 -18.92
N GLN A 321 -1.91 19.24 -19.31
CA GLN A 321 -2.17 19.86 -20.62
C GLN A 321 -1.87 21.37 -20.63
N ARG A 322 -1.54 21.94 -19.48
CA ARG A 322 -1.16 23.34 -19.29
C ARG A 322 0.35 23.48 -19.35
#